data_AF-A0AAC9RKM5-F1
#
_entry.id   AF-A0AAC9RKM5-F1
#
_cell.length_a   1.000
_cell.length_b   1.000
_cell.length_c   1.000
_cell.angle_alpha   90.00
_cell.angle_beta   90.00
_cell.angle_gamma   90.00
#
_symmetry.space_group_name_H-M   'P 1'
#
loop_
_entity.id
_entity.type
_entity.pdbx_description
1 polymer ?
#
loop_
_entity_poly.entity_id
_entity_poly.type
_entity_poly.pdbx_seq_one_letter_code
_entity_poly.pdbx_strand_id
1 'polypeptide(L)' 'MEKKMYSTNKAAYVALFTDAEIKKDEEGKTYYVFDCDVHKYIEEYKQNELLQRFVRKFEELKKKARELK' A
#
# COMPACT_ATOMS: atom_id res chain seq x y z
N MET A 1 -12.50 -6.25 12.78
CA MET A 1 -12.40 -4.80 13.02
C MET A 1 -11.79 -4.21 11.76
N GLU A 2 -12.59 -3.53 10.94
CA GLU A 2 -12.17 -3.06 9.62
C GLU A 2 -11.01 -2.06 9.73
N LYS A 3 -9.94 -2.28 8.95
CA LYS A 3 -8.78 -1.37 8.92
C LYS A 3 -8.70 -0.65 7.58
N LYS A 4 -8.72 0.68 7.64
CA LYS A 4 -8.54 1.57 6.48
C LYS A 4 -7.06 1.80 6.19
N MET A 5 -6.68 1.75 4.91
CA MET A 5 -5.31 1.97 4.47
C MET A 5 -5.27 2.88 3.24
N TYR A 6 -4.47 3.95 3.31
CA TYR A 6 -4.33 4.91 2.20
C TYR A 6 -3.07 4.69 1.35
N SER A 7 -2.11 3.91 1.85
CA SER A 7 -0.90 3.60 1.10
C SER A 7 -1.12 2.41 0.20
N THR A 8 -1.10 2.62 -1.11
CA THR A 8 -1.24 1.54 -2.11
C THR A 8 -0.18 0.45 -1.94
N ASN A 9 1.06 0.80 -1.61
CA ASN A 9 2.14 -0.20 -1.45
C ASN A 9 1.90 -1.12 -0.24
N LYS A 10 1.48 -0.54 0.89
CA LYS A 10 1.12 -1.33 2.07
C LYS A 10 -0.12 -2.17 1.81
N ALA A 11 -1.14 -1.59 1.16
CA ALA A 11 -2.37 -2.30 0.84
C ALA A 11 -2.12 -3.46 -0.13
N ALA A 12 -1.29 -3.26 -1.16
CA ALA A 12 -0.90 -4.30 -2.09
C ALA A 12 -0.17 -5.46 -1.40
N TYR A 13 0.68 -5.17 -0.40
CA TYR A 13 1.35 -6.21 0.37
C TYR A 13 0.38 -7.00 1.24
N VAL A 14 -0.51 -6.32 1.97
CA VAL A 14 -1.56 -6.98 2.77
C VAL A 14 -2.48 -7.82 1.88
N ALA A 15 -2.80 -7.33 0.69
CA ALA A 15 -3.65 -8.00 -0.29
C ALA A 15 -3.04 -9.29 -0.87
N LEU A 16 -1.77 -9.60 -0.60
CA LEU A 16 -1.19 -10.92 -0.89
C LEU A 16 -1.77 -12.02 0.00
N PHE A 17 -2.35 -11.66 1.15
CA PHE A 17 -2.76 -12.60 2.19
C PHE A 17 -4.25 -12.55 2.51
N THR A 18 -4.96 -11.53 2.03
CA THR A 18 -6.38 -11.29 2.31
C THR A 18 -7.01 -10.43 1.21
N ASP A 19 -8.32 -10.46 1.09
CA ASP A 19 -9.04 -9.62 0.13
C ASP A 19 -9.08 -8.15 0.60
N ALA A 20 -9.07 -7.25 -0.38
CA ALA A 20 -9.13 -5.80 -0.15
C ALA A 20 -10.33 -5.20 -0.88
N GLU A 21 -11.19 -4.49 -0.15
CA GLU A 21 -12.20 -3.63 -0.75
C GLU A 21 -11.63 -2.24 -1.03
N ILE A 22 -11.95 -1.68 -2.20
CA ILE A 22 -11.54 -0.32 -2.57
C ILE A 22 -12.73 0.62 -2.37
N LYS A 23 -12.54 1.67 -1.56
CA LYS A 23 -13.54 2.71 -1.28
C LYS A 23 -12.95 4.09 -1.50
N LYS A 24 -13.82 5.12 -1.55
CA LYS A 24 -13.43 6.53 -1.55
C LYS A 24 -13.93 7.20 -0.28
N ASP A 25 -13.16 8.13 0.27
CA ASP A 25 -13.62 8.97 1.37
C ASP A 25 -14.38 10.20 0.87
N GLU A 26 -14.84 11.03 1.79
CA GLU A 26 -15.64 12.24 1.51
C GLU A 26 -14.85 13.28 0.70
N GLU A 27 -13.53 13.25 0.76
CA GLU A 27 -12.63 14.11 -0.03
C GLU A 27 -12.34 13.52 -1.43
N GLY A 28 -12.93 12.37 -1.76
CA GLY A 28 -12.74 11.65 -3.01
C GLY A 28 -11.43 10.85 -3.07
N LYS A 29 -10.69 10.75 -1.97
CA LYS A 29 -9.44 10.02 -1.90
C LYS A 29 -9.69 8.52 -1.74
N THR A 30 -8.99 7.73 -2.53
CA THR A 30 -9.11 6.26 -2.49
C THR A 30 -8.43 5.69 -1.25
N TYR A 31 -9.10 4.74 -0.59
CA TYR A 31 -8.54 3.91 0.47
C TYR A 31 -8.96 2.46 0.32
N TYR A 32 -8.23 1.57 0.99
CA TYR A 32 -8.43 0.13 0.98
C TYR A 32 -8.94 -0.32 2.36
N VAL A 33 -9.90 -1.23 2.38
CA VAL A 33 -10.47 -1.83 3.59
C VAL A 33 -10.16 -3.32 3.61
N PHE A 34 -9.71 -3.78 4.77
CA PHE A 34 -9.41 -5.18 5.03
C PHE A 34 -10.25 -5.66 6.22
N ASP A 35 -10.90 -6.81 6.07
CA ASP A 35 -11.63 -7.47 7.16
C ASP A 35 -10.74 -8.44 7.94
N CYS A 36 -9.56 -7.97 8.35
CA CYS A 36 -8.64 -8.73 9.18
C CYS A 36 -7.76 -7.81 10.04
N ASP A 37 -7.05 -8.39 11.00
CA ASP A 37 -6.00 -7.65 11.69
C ASP A 37 -4.77 -7.50 10.79
N VAL A 38 -4.53 -6.28 10.32
CA VAL A 38 -3.44 -5.97 9.38
C VAL A 38 -2.09 -5.73 10.07
N HIS A 39 -2.03 -5.62 11.40
CA HIS A 39 -0.81 -5.18 12.08
C HIS A 39 0.37 -6.12 11.82
N LYS A 40 0.15 -7.44 11.88
CA LYS A 40 1.19 -8.43 11.60
C LYS A 40 1.80 -8.22 10.20
N TYR A 41 0.96 -8.11 9.17
CA TYR A 41 1.42 -7.89 7.80
C TYR A 41 2.12 -6.54 7.62
N ILE A 42 1.71 -5.50 8.34
CA ILE A 42 2.38 -4.19 8.29
C ILE A 42 3.76 -4.23 8.95
N GLU A 43 3.92 -4.99 10.04
CA GLU A 43 5.24 -5.17 10.65
C GLU A 43 6.17 -6.00 9.75
N GLU A 44 5.67 -7.09 9.15
CA GLU A 44 6.42 -7.86 8.15
C GLU A 44 6.81 -7.01 6.93
N TYR A 45 5.89 -6.17 6.43
CA TYR A 45 6.17 -5.21 5.36
C TYR A 45 7.36 -4.31 5.71
N LYS A 46 7.37 -3.73 6.92
CA LYS A 46 8.42 -2.79 7.36
C LYS A 46 9.78 -3.47 7.49
N GLN A 47 9.79 -4.72 7.94
CA GLN A 47 11.02 -5.49 8.17
C GLN A 47 11.60 -6.08 6.86
N ASN A 48 10.83 -6.12 5.78
CA ASN A 48 11.28 -6.65 4.50
C ASN A 48 12.16 -5.63 3.74
N GLU A 49 13.48 -5.71 3.94
CA GLU A 49 14.46 -4.80 3.34
C GLU A 49 14.40 -4.76 1.80
N LEU A 50 14.25 -5.93 1.17
CA LEU A 50 14.19 -6.02 -0.29
C LEU A 50 12.96 -5.28 -0.82
N LEU A 51 11.81 -5.47 -0.18
CA LEU A 51 10.57 -4.79 -0.54
C LEU A 51 10.70 -3.27 -0.36
N GLN A 52 11.31 -2.81 0.74
CA GLN A 52 11.54 -1.37 0.94
C GLN A 52 12.45 -0.78 -0.15
N ARG A 53 13.52 -1.50 -0.51
CA ARG A 53 14.42 -1.09 -1.62
C ARG A 53 13.69 -1.05 -2.95
N PHE A 54 12.85 -2.05 -3.24
CA PHE A 54 12.01 -2.10 -4.44
C PHE A 54 11.04 -0.91 -4.50
N VAL A 55 10.26 -0.68 -3.43
CA VAL A 55 9.28 0.41 -3.35
C VAL A 55 9.94 1.76 -3.55
N ARG A 56 11.09 1.99 -2.90
CA ARG A 56 11.86 3.21 -3.10
C ARG A 56 12.30 3.37 -4.54
N LYS A 57 12.85 2.31 -5.15
CA LYS A 57 13.35 2.39 -6.53
C LYS A 57 12.23 2.62 -7.54
N PHE A 58 11.08 2.00 -7.31
CA PHE A 58 9.88 2.18 -8.10
C PHE A 58 9.39 3.63 -8.08
N GLU A 59 9.28 4.25 -6.91
CA GLU A 59 8.87 5.66 -6.79
C GLU A 59 9.88 6.61 -7.42
N GLU A 60 11.19 6.35 -7.30
CA GLU A 60 12.23 7.12 -8.00
C GLU A 60 12.05 7.08 -9.53
N LEU A 61 11.82 5.90 -10.09
CA LEU A 61 11.60 5.73 -11.54
C LEU A 61 10.31 6.39 -12.01
N LYS A 62 9.22 6.23 -11.25
CA LYS A 62 7.92 6.83 -11.54
C LYS A 62 7.98 8.36 -11.52
N LYS A 63 8.74 8.95 -10.59
CA LYS A 63 8.98 10.40 -10.55
C LYS A 63 9.70 10.87 -11.81
N LYS A 64 10.81 10.22 -12.17
CA LYS A 64 11.58 10.54 -13.39
C LYS A 64 10.73 10.43 -14.65
N ALA A 65 9.89 9.40 -14.75
CA ALA A 65 8.99 9.22 -15.90
C ALA A 65 7.94 10.33 -16.02
N ARG A 66 7.52 10.96 -14.92
CA ARG A 66 6.61 12.10 -14.93
C ARG A 66 7.30 13.39 -15.33
N GLU A 67 8.55 13.59 -14.92
CA GLU A 67 9.35 14.77 -15.27
C GLU A 67 9.72 14.82 -16.76
N LEU A 68 9.64 13.69 -17.47
CA LEU A 68 9.86 13.58 -18.91
C LEU A 68 8.59 13.84 -19.75
N LYS A 69 7.43 14.01 -19.12
CA LYS A 69 6.16 14.35 -19.78
C LYS A 69 5.86 15.82 -19.63
#